data_AF-A0A947R969-F1
#
_entry.id   AF-A0A947R969-F1
#
_cell.length_a   1.000
_cell.length_b   1.000
_cell.length_c   1.000
_cell.angle_alpha   90.00
_cell.angle_beta   90.00
_cell.angle_gamma   90.00
#
_symmetry.space_group_name_H-M   'P 1'
#
loop_
_entity.id
_entity.type
_entity.pdbx_description
1 polymer ?
#
loop_
_entity_poly.entity_id
_entity_poly.type
_entity_poly.pdbx_seq_one_letter_code
_entity_poly.pdbx_strand_id
1 'polypeptide(L)'
;MGKSNSQASFTVQCKIDLRKKKEPVEQTNTMRRIPRISKLMALAIHFDQLIKDGKLSDYSDIARLGYVTRARLTQIMNLNLLAPNIQEEILFLSEVKSGHDSVTERQIRKIENVYDWKEQRNAWKKLISISSDSLGDYPDESMMA
;
A
#
# COMPACT_ATOMS: atom_id res chain seq x y z
N MET A 1 -29.46 17.11 41.36
CA MET A 1 -28.36 16.17 41.00
C MET A 1 -28.93 15.02 40.19
N GLY A 2 -28.36 14.66 39.03
CA GLY A 2 -28.63 13.35 38.43
C GLY A 2 -28.72 13.25 36.89
N LYS A 3 -27.73 13.81 36.19
CA LYS A 3 -27.15 13.40 34.89
C LYS A 3 -28.06 12.78 33.81
N SER A 4 -28.19 13.54 32.72
CA SER A 4 -28.33 13.07 31.35
C SER A 4 -27.32 11.97 30.99
N ASN A 5 -27.77 10.95 30.25
CA ASN A 5 -26.89 10.27 29.29
C ASN A 5 -27.70 9.60 28.18
N SER A 6 -27.87 10.36 27.10
CA SER A 6 -28.35 9.92 25.80
C SER A 6 -27.27 9.10 25.10
N GLN A 7 -27.27 7.78 25.28
CA GLN A 7 -26.56 6.89 24.36
C GLN A 7 -27.46 6.60 23.17
N ALA A 8 -27.33 7.41 22.11
CA ALA A 8 -27.85 7.08 20.80
C ALA A 8 -26.92 6.03 20.16
N SER A 9 -27.38 4.78 20.08
CA SER A 9 -26.71 3.73 19.31
C SER A 9 -26.98 3.94 17.82
N PHE A 10 -25.95 4.34 17.06
CA PHE A 10 -26.06 4.47 15.62
C PHE A 10 -25.82 3.10 14.96
N THR A 11 -26.89 2.35 14.72
CA THR A 11 -26.83 1.10 13.94
C THR A 11 -26.96 1.43 12.46
N VAL A 12 -25.90 1.21 11.68
CA VAL A 12 -25.97 1.27 10.21
C VAL A 12 -26.19 -0.15 9.69
N GLN A 13 -27.42 -0.48 9.29
CA GLN A 13 -27.69 -1.68 8.52
C GLN A 13 -27.32 -1.44 7.07
N CYS A 14 -26.18 -1.96 6.62
CA CYS A 14 -25.87 -2.07 5.20
C CYS A 14 -26.30 -3.46 4.71
N LYS A 15 -27.34 -3.52 3.88
CA LYS A 15 -27.68 -4.73 3.11
C LYS A 15 -26.63 -4.87 2.02
N ILE A 16 -25.65 -5.75 2.22
CA ILE A 16 -24.67 -6.10 1.20
C ILE A 16 -25.28 -7.23 0.38
N ASP A 17 -25.79 -6.90 -0.81
CA ASP A 17 -26.25 -7.88 -1.79
C ASP A 17 -25.04 -8.63 -2.39
N LEU A 18 -24.62 -9.68 -1.68
CA LEU A 18 -23.62 -10.63 -2.14
C LEU A 18 -24.22 -11.50 -3.25
N ARG A 19 -24.26 -11.00 -4.49
CA ARG A 19 -24.24 -11.73 -5.78
C ARG A 19 -24.70 -10.83 -6.93
N LYS A 20 -23.83 -9.92 -7.39
CA LYS A 20 -23.88 -9.51 -8.80
C LYS A 20 -22.94 -10.43 -9.59
N LYS A 21 -23.52 -11.36 -10.34
CA LYS A 21 -22.82 -12.09 -11.40
C LYS A 21 -22.28 -11.02 -12.36
N LYS A 22 -20.96 -10.83 -12.39
CA LYS A 22 -20.32 -9.85 -13.27
C LYS A 22 -20.59 -10.31 -14.70
N GLU A 23 -21.52 -9.66 -15.38
CA GLU A 23 -21.71 -9.84 -16.82
C GLU A 23 -20.38 -9.56 -17.53
N PRO A 24 -20.06 -10.26 -18.63
CA PRO A 24 -18.79 -10.09 -19.32
C PRO A 24 -18.84 -8.75 -20.05
N VAL A 25 -18.55 -7.68 -19.32
CA VAL A 25 -18.19 -6.40 -19.92
C VAL A 25 -16.91 -6.68 -20.70
N GLU A 26 -16.95 -6.52 -22.02
CA GLU A 26 -15.80 -6.61 -22.90
C GLU A 26 -14.72 -5.66 -22.38
N GLN A 27 -13.76 -6.23 -21.66
CA GLN A 27 -12.65 -5.48 -21.09
C GLN A 27 -11.68 -5.19 -22.23
N THR A 28 -11.79 -4.00 -22.80
CA THR A 28 -10.66 -3.34 -23.45
C THR A 28 -9.61 -3.04 -22.36
N ASN A 29 -8.89 -4.10 -21.95
CA ASN A 29 -8.09 -4.14 -20.72
C ASN A 29 -6.72 -3.48 -20.94
N THR A 30 -6.73 -2.16 -21.11
CA THR A 30 -5.55 -1.29 -20.97
C THR A 30 -5.71 -0.33 -19.79
N MET A 31 -6.58 -0.68 -18.83
CA MET A 31 -6.74 0.08 -17.59
C MET A 31 -5.50 -0.12 -16.72
N ARG A 32 -4.60 0.85 -16.84
CA ARG A 32 -3.41 1.02 -16.03
C ARG A 32 -3.79 0.91 -14.56
N ARG A 33 -3.24 -0.11 -13.88
CA ARG A 33 -3.59 -0.44 -12.51
C ARG A 33 -2.52 0.11 -11.57
N ILE A 34 -2.94 0.86 -10.56
CA ILE A 34 -2.07 1.28 -9.45
C ILE A 34 -1.54 0.02 -8.73
N PRO A 35 -0.21 -0.13 -8.57
CA PRO A 35 0.39 -1.26 -7.87
C PRO A 35 -0.20 -1.44 -6.47
N ARG A 36 -0.36 -2.69 -6.03
CA ARG A 36 -0.94 -2.97 -4.70
C ARG A 36 -0.09 -2.36 -3.59
N ILE A 37 1.22 -2.41 -3.74
CA ILE A 37 2.13 -1.86 -2.75
C ILE A 37 1.97 -0.36 -2.57
N SER A 38 1.78 0.41 -3.64
CA SER A 38 1.56 1.85 -3.57
C SER A 38 0.29 2.18 -2.77
N LYS A 39 -0.77 1.38 -2.94
CA LYS A 39 -1.99 1.51 -2.12
C LYS A 39 -1.75 1.20 -0.65
N LEU A 40 -0.92 0.19 -0.35
CA LEU A 40 -0.57 -0.16 1.03
C LEU A 40 0.29 0.94 1.69
N MET A 41 1.22 1.53 0.95
CA MET A 41 2.04 2.66 1.42
C MET A 41 1.17 3.87 1.73
N ALA A 42 0.28 4.26 0.81
CA ALA A 42 -0.65 5.35 1.03
C ALA A 42 -1.54 5.11 2.27
N LEU A 43 -1.97 3.86 2.46
CA LEU A 43 -2.79 3.48 3.60
C LEU A 43 -1.99 3.49 4.91
N ALA A 44 -0.71 3.09 4.90
CA ALA A 44 0.19 3.17 6.06
C ALA A 44 0.41 4.63 6.51
N ILE A 45 0.63 5.54 5.57
CA ILE A 45 0.75 6.98 5.82
C ILE A 45 -0.57 7.53 6.37
N HIS A 46 -1.70 7.14 5.78
CA HIS A 46 -3.01 7.59 6.24
C HIS A 46 -3.32 7.14 7.67
N PHE A 47 -3.06 5.90 8.02
CA PHE A 47 -3.26 5.38 9.37
C PHE A 47 -2.36 6.04 10.41
N ASP A 48 -1.09 6.29 10.06
CA ASP A 48 -0.19 7.04 10.91
C ASP A 48 -0.73 8.44 11.21
N GLN A 49 -1.28 9.13 10.19
CA GLN A 49 -1.93 10.43 10.39
C GLN A 49 -3.19 10.33 11.26
N LEU A 50 -4.03 9.31 11.09
CA LEU A 50 -5.24 9.15 11.91
C LEU A 50 -4.91 8.93 13.39
N ILE A 51 -3.80 8.26 13.69
CA ILE A 51 -3.31 8.07 15.06
C ILE A 51 -2.75 9.39 15.59
N LYS A 52 -1.93 10.10 14.80
CA LYS A 52 -1.40 11.43 15.16
C LYS A 52 -2.51 12.45 15.42
N ASP A 53 -3.59 12.39 14.67
CA ASP A 53 -4.79 13.22 14.83
C ASP A 53 -5.65 12.81 16.05
N GLY A 54 -5.34 11.68 16.70
CA GLY A 54 -6.13 11.14 17.81
C GLY A 54 -7.50 10.57 17.39
N LYS A 55 -7.74 10.38 16.09
CA LYS A 55 -9.01 9.80 15.57
C LYS A 55 -9.09 8.30 15.83
N LEU A 56 -7.94 7.63 15.91
CA LEU A 56 -7.81 6.21 16.24
C LEU A 56 -6.84 6.07 17.40
N SER A 57 -7.18 5.24 18.39
CA SER A 57 -6.39 5.17 19.63
C SER A 57 -5.12 4.34 19.46
N ASP A 58 -5.20 3.22 18.76
CA ASP A 58 -4.07 2.31 18.54
C ASP A 58 -4.23 1.44 17.28
N TYR A 59 -3.24 0.57 17.05
CA TYR A 59 -3.29 -0.42 15.97
C TYR A 59 -4.37 -1.49 16.19
N SER A 60 -4.77 -1.78 17.44
CA SER A 60 -5.84 -2.74 17.72
C SER A 60 -7.19 -2.26 17.21
N ASP A 61 -7.47 -0.96 17.35
CA ASP A 61 -8.68 -0.32 16.86
C ASP A 61 -8.76 -0.36 15.34
N ILE A 62 -7.66 -0.05 14.66
CA ILE A 62 -7.56 -0.15 13.20
C ILE A 62 -7.83 -1.58 12.73
N ALA A 63 -7.23 -2.57 13.39
CA ALA A 63 -7.41 -3.97 13.02
C ALA A 63 -8.88 -4.44 13.18
N ARG A 64 -9.53 -4.01 14.27
CA ARG A 64 -10.95 -4.31 14.53
C ARG A 64 -11.87 -3.65 13.51
N LEU A 65 -11.67 -2.36 13.22
CA LEU A 65 -12.49 -1.60 12.28
C LEU A 65 -12.26 -2.02 10.82
N GLY A 66 -11.02 -2.35 10.47
CA GLY A 66 -10.62 -2.75 9.12
C GLY A 66 -10.82 -4.23 8.82
N TYR A 67 -11.29 -5.04 9.78
CA TYR A 67 -11.42 -6.50 9.66
C TYR A 67 -10.13 -7.20 9.18
N VAL A 68 -8.98 -6.69 9.60
CA VAL A 68 -7.66 -7.27 9.29
C VAL A 68 -7.02 -7.83 10.55
N THR A 69 -6.21 -8.88 10.40
CA THR A 69 -5.44 -9.39 11.52
C THR A 69 -4.44 -8.35 11.98
N ARG A 70 -4.10 -8.35 13.28
CA ARG A 70 -3.05 -7.47 13.83
C ARG A 70 -1.73 -7.65 13.09
N ALA A 71 -1.36 -8.91 12.80
CA ALA A 71 -0.17 -9.23 12.04
C ALA A 71 -0.18 -8.54 10.67
N ARG A 72 -1.29 -8.60 9.92
CA ARG A 72 -1.38 -7.94 8.61
C ARG A 72 -1.27 -6.43 8.73
N LEU A 73 -1.91 -5.83 9.74
CA LEU A 73 -1.81 -4.40 9.99
C LEU A 73 -0.37 -3.99 10.32
N THR A 74 0.32 -4.73 11.18
CA THR A 74 1.74 -4.48 11.49
C THR A 74 2.59 -4.47 10.22
N GLN A 75 2.38 -5.43 9.30
CA GLN A 75 3.10 -5.46 8.04
C GLN A 75 2.87 -4.22 7.19
N ILE A 76 1.66 -3.65 7.24
CA ILE A 76 1.33 -2.43 6.52
C ILE A 76 1.99 -1.23 7.20
N MET A 77 1.90 -1.13 8.53
CA MET A 77 2.51 -0.03 9.28
C MET A 77 4.05 -0.02 9.19
N ASN A 78 4.67 -1.20 9.06
CA ASN A 78 6.12 -1.33 8.88
C ASN A 78 6.63 -0.68 7.59
N LEU A 79 5.77 -0.42 6.60
CA LEU A 79 6.14 0.34 5.40
C LEU A 79 6.62 1.76 5.75
N ASN A 80 6.14 2.34 6.85
CA ASN A 80 6.57 3.66 7.33
C ASN A 80 8.01 3.65 7.89
N LEU A 81 8.62 2.48 8.11
CA LEU A 81 10.02 2.35 8.56
C LEU A 81 11.03 2.43 7.41
N LEU A 82 10.57 2.38 6.16
CA LEU A 82 11.42 2.55 4.99
C LEU A 82 11.97 3.96 4.92
N ALA A 83 13.14 4.12 4.31
CA ALA A 83 13.72 5.42 4.04
C ALA A 83 12.72 6.31 3.25
N PRO A 84 12.60 7.62 3.56
CA PRO A 84 11.59 8.49 2.94
C PRO A 84 11.61 8.49 1.40
N ASN A 85 12.81 8.48 0.80
CA ASN A 85 12.96 8.41 -0.66
C ASN A 85 12.39 7.12 -1.24
N ILE A 86 12.49 5.99 -0.52
CA ILE A 86 11.92 4.70 -0.95
C ILE A 86 10.39 4.77 -0.86
N GLN A 87 9.85 5.43 0.17
CA GLN A 87 8.41 5.62 0.31
C GLN A 87 7.83 6.42 -0.87
N GLU A 88 8.50 7.50 -1.27
CA GLU A 88 8.16 8.29 -2.45
C GLU A 88 8.21 7.44 -3.73
N GLU A 89 9.32 6.71 -3.95
CA GLU A 89 9.46 5.84 -5.12
C GLU A 89 8.35 4.77 -5.16
N ILE A 90 7.94 4.21 -4.02
CA ILE A 90 6.83 3.25 -3.92
C ILE A 90 5.49 3.91 -4.31
N LEU A 91 5.24 5.14 -3.89
CA LEU A 91 4.01 5.87 -4.20
C LEU A 91 3.91 6.20 -5.69
N PHE A 92 5.04 6.48 -6.34
CA PHE A 92 5.12 6.87 -7.76
C PHE A 92 5.60 5.75 -8.70
N LEU A 93 5.50 4.48 -8.28
CA LEU A 93 5.81 3.35 -9.14
C LEU A 93 4.97 3.40 -10.43
N SER A 94 5.62 3.11 -11.56
CA SER A 94 4.95 3.06 -12.86
C SER A 94 3.77 2.11 -12.85
N GLU A 95 2.69 2.53 -13.49
CA GLU A 95 1.44 1.78 -13.52
C GLU A 95 1.65 0.42 -14.22
N VAL A 96 1.04 -0.63 -13.66
CA VAL A 96 1.17 -1.98 -14.20
C VAL A 96 0.36 -2.06 -15.50
N LYS A 97 1.07 -2.18 -16.64
CA LYS A 97 0.47 -2.26 -17.99
C LYS A 97 -0.25 -3.59 -18.22
N SER A 98 0.31 -4.69 -17.70
CA SER A 98 -0.29 -6.03 -17.69
C SER A 98 0.53 -6.95 -16.77
N GLY A 99 -0.11 -7.94 -16.14
CA GLY A 99 0.59 -8.94 -15.31
C GLY A 99 0.67 -8.59 -13.82
N HIS A 100 1.72 -9.12 -13.16
CA HIS A 100 1.96 -8.97 -11.73
C HIS A 100 2.62 -7.63 -11.39
N ASP A 101 2.45 -7.16 -10.16
CA ASP A 101 3.17 -5.98 -9.67
C ASP A 101 4.69 -6.21 -9.78
N SER A 102 5.42 -5.23 -10.33
CA SER A 102 6.88 -5.27 -10.48
C SER A 102 7.61 -5.43 -9.14
N VAL A 103 7.01 -4.89 -8.08
CA VAL A 103 7.49 -4.99 -6.71
C VAL A 103 6.41 -5.61 -5.84
N THR A 104 6.75 -6.75 -5.23
CA THR A 104 5.86 -7.45 -4.30
C THR A 104 6.10 -7.03 -2.86
N GLU A 105 5.04 -7.08 -2.05
CA GLU A 105 5.10 -6.81 -0.62
C GLU A 105 6.09 -7.72 0.13
N ARG A 106 6.25 -8.97 -0.34
CA ARG A 106 7.22 -9.92 0.23
C ARG A 106 8.66 -9.47 0.03
N GLN A 107 8.99 -8.82 -1.09
CA GLN A 107 10.33 -8.29 -1.34
C GLN A 107 10.61 -7.10 -0.43
N ILE A 108 9.63 -6.21 -0.28
CA ILE A 108 9.77 -5.01 0.57
C ILE A 108 9.91 -5.37 2.04
N ARG A 109 9.22 -6.40 2.53
CA ARG A 109 9.39 -6.90 3.90
C ARG A 109 10.86 -7.17 4.27
N LYS A 110 11.67 -7.62 3.32
CA LYS A 110 13.11 -7.85 3.57
C LYS A 110 13.87 -6.55 3.78
N ILE A 111 13.45 -5.48 3.10
CA ILE A 111 14.06 -4.15 3.16
C ILE A 111 13.61 -3.42 4.45
N GLU A 112 12.33 -3.54 4.82
CA GLU A 112 11.78 -2.96 6.06
C GLU A 112 12.54 -3.41 7.33
N ASN A 113 13.05 -4.65 7.34
CA ASN A 113 13.76 -5.21 8.50
C ASN A 113 15.21 -4.72 8.64
N VAL A 114 15.73 -3.95 7.68
CA VAL A 114 17.08 -3.40 7.72
C VAL A 114 17.07 -2.07 8.46
N TYR A 115 17.89 -1.92 9.49
CA TYR A 115 17.88 -0.71 10.34
C TYR A 115 18.58 0.49 9.70
N ASP A 116 19.62 0.28 8.87
CA ASP A 116 20.32 1.35 8.17
C ASP A 116 19.63 1.71 6.85
N TRP A 117 19.21 2.97 6.70
CA TRP A 117 18.64 3.51 5.46
C TRP A 117 19.57 3.45 4.26
N LYS A 118 20.90 3.49 4.45
CA LYS A 118 21.85 3.33 3.35
C LYS A 118 21.79 1.91 2.79
N GLU A 119 21.73 0.91 3.67
CA GLU A 119 21.57 -0.49 3.29
C GLU A 119 20.19 -0.74 2.67
N GLN A 120 19.12 -0.13 3.21
CA GLN A 120 17.79 -0.19 2.59
C GLN A 120 17.81 0.33 1.16
N ARG A 121 18.42 1.51 0.91
CA ARG A 121 18.53 2.09 -0.43
C ARG A 121 19.33 1.19 -1.39
N ASN A 122 20.40 0.56 -0.91
CA ASN A 122 21.17 -0.38 -1.72
C ASN A 122 20.35 -1.63 -2.07
N ALA A 123 19.59 -2.18 -1.12
CA ALA A 123 18.71 -3.32 -1.36
C ALA A 123 17.57 -2.96 -2.33
N TRP A 124 17.00 -1.76 -2.20
CA TRP A 124 15.96 -1.23 -3.08
C TRP A 124 16.44 -1.06 -4.51
N LYS A 125 17.62 -0.46 -4.72
CA LYS A 125 18.24 -0.35 -6.06
C LYS A 125 18.43 -1.71 -6.74
N LYS A 126 18.94 -2.70 -5.99
CA LYS A 126 19.09 -4.07 -6.49
C LYS A 126 17.74 -4.70 -6.86
N LEU A 127 16.69 -4.38 -6.09
CA LEU A 127 15.35 -4.90 -6.35
C LEU A 127 14.76 -4.35 -7.65
N ILE A 128 14.87 -3.04 -7.87
CA ILE A 128 14.37 -2.39 -9.09
C ILE A 128 15.18 -2.83 -10.31
N SER A 129 16.52 -2.91 -10.22
CA SER A 129 17.36 -3.31 -11.35
C SER A 129 16.98 -4.69 -11.90
N ILE A 130 16.67 -5.64 -11.00
CA ILE A 130 16.23 -6.99 -11.38
C ILE A 130 14.85 -6.95 -12.08
N SER A 131 13.98 -6.01 -11.70
CA SER A 131 12.65 -5.89 -12.30
C SER A 131 12.65 -5.23 -13.69
N SER A 132 13.68 -4.43 -13.99
CA SER A 132 13.84 -3.72 -15.26
C SER A 132 14.35 -4.62 -16.40
N ASP A 133 15.02 -5.73 -16.10
CA ASP A 133 15.59 -6.67 -17.09
C ASP A 133 14.53 -7.42 -17.93
N SER A 134 13.23 -7.17 -17.72
CA SER A 134 12.12 -7.73 -18.52
C SER A 134 11.42 -6.73 -19.44
N LEU A 135 11.88 -5.48 -19.53
CA LEU A 135 11.44 -4.54 -20.56
C LEU A 135 12.63 -4.19 -21.46
N GLY A 136 12.60 -4.75 -22.65
CA GLY A 136 13.62 -4.57 -23.67
C GLY A 136 13.91 -3.11 -23.99
N ASP A 137 15.19 -2.89 -24.27
CA ASP A 137 15.71 -2.05 -25.34
C ASP A 137 15.21 -0.59 -25.31
N TYR A 138 15.93 0.24 -24.57
CA TYR A 138 16.07 1.65 -24.94
C TYR A 138 17.56 1.99 -24.95
N PRO A 139 18.08 2.50 -26.08
CA PRO A 139 19.49 2.80 -26.23
C PRO A 139 19.88 3.98 -25.33
N ASP A 140 21.10 3.87 -24.81
CA ASP A 140 21.80 4.83 -23.97
C ASP A 140 21.72 6.27 -24.52
N GLU A 141 21.50 7.23 -23.63
CA GLU A 141 21.39 8.68 -23.88
C GLU A 141 22.73 9.27 -24.41
N SER A 142 23.77 8.45 -24.49
CA SER A 142 25.08 8.76 -25.10
C SER A 142 25.09 8.93 -26.63
N MET A 143 23.95 8.83 -27.34
CA MET A 143 23.88 9.03 -28.81
C MET A 143 23.17 10.33 -29.25
N MET A 144 23.05 11.33 -28.39
CA MET A 144 22.45 12.65 -28.69
C MET A 144 23.42 13.82 -28.47
N ALA A 145 24.72 13.62 -28.74
CA ALA A 145 25.73 14.68 -28.74
C ALA A 145 26.48 14.71 -30.08
#